data_AF-A0A7Y4S8V6-F1
#
_entry.id   AF-A0A7Y4S8V6-F1
#
_cell.length_a   1.000
_cell.length_b   1.000
_cell.length_c   1.000
_cell.angle_alpha   90.00
_cell.angle_beta   90.00
_cell.angle_gamma   90.00
#
_symmetry.space_group_name_H-M   'P 1'
#
loop_
_entity.id
_entity.type
_entity.pdbx_description
1 polymer ?
#
loop_
_entity_poly.entity_id
_entity_poly.type
_entity_poly.pdbx_seq_one_letter_code
_entity_poly.pdbx_strand_id
1 'polypeptide(L)'
;MTENIVNALFARIQQEVDARGADILQQVSGHALRLEFADGQRIVINHDPLKNSIWLASRTGGVEFLAHANSWYAPMQIEFFSHLHACIDQTLASNVLNQRARSERLTKPTPAPANVIEEVATSHWLRNVLIILLAAALGFWAAQRSPQTYLSPEANVDGQTQFIDVDTAPTKMQCAGNLPAHGTVSIFSDSGLRVDRANDVEVTLRNDHSHPLLFILATPNTVIPLLSVVLHARQDTRIHLPSRRYDMLFGVGQTWCNPQLGFSDGQLIKIEQSLVVQMDRPMQLSMQSSGASAADFQLFVKTVMPEATAPPPPTFSGDGSMTVQRQGNGHFYLPGTIANVPVTFMVDTGASVTSISSDIARQAGIHNCKEVQFQTANGATTGCIALAPKITLGNFVLENITVAVMPNLETNLLGANVLRNFQVNQSDGLMLIGRK
;
A
#
# COMPACT_ATOMS: atom_id res chain seq x y z
N MET A 1 10.44 -15.31 -28.28
CA MET A 1 10.22 -14.07 -29.07
C MET A 1 10.13 -12.82 -28.19
N THR A 2 9.41 -12.86 -27.06
CA THR A 2 9.26 -11.75 -26.10
C THR A 2 10.56 -11.30 -25.43
N GLU A 3 11.45 -12.23 -25.06
CA GLU A 3 12.74 -11.92 -24.43
C GLU A 3 13.66 -11.03 -25.31
N ASN A 4 13.62 -11.24 -26.63
CA ASN A 4 14.39 -10.43 -27.59
C ASN A 4 13.85 -9.00 -27.71
N ILE A 5 12.55 -8.76 -27.50
CA ILE A 5 11.94 -7.43 -27.61
C ILE A 5 12.32 -6.58 -26.40
N VAL A 6 12.28 -7.15 -25.19
CA VAL A 6 12.66 -6.46 -23.95
C VAL A 6 14.15 -6.12 -23.95
N ASN A 7 15.00 -7.08 -24.36
CA ASN A 7 16.44 -6.84 -24.46
C ASN A 7 16.77 -5.75 -25.48
N ALA A 8 16.11 -5.73 -26.63
CA ALA A 8 16.30 -4.69 -27.65
C ALA A 8 15.79 -3.31 -27.17
N LEU A 9 14.64 -3.26 -26.49
CA LEU A 9 14.09 -2.05 -25.89
C LEU A 9 15.05 -1.44 -24.87
N PHE A 10 15.50 -2.24 -23.90
CA PHE A 10 16.40 -1.76 -22.84
C PHE A 10 17.76 -1.39 -23.38
N ALA A 11 18.32 -2.15 -24.33
CA ALA A 11 19.56 -1.77 -25.00
C ALA A 11 19.44 -0.40 -25.70
N ARG A 12 18.32 -0.14 -26.38
CA ARG A 12 18.06 1.17 -27.00
C ARG A 12 17.96 2.29 -25.96
N ILE A 13 17.21 2.08 -24.87
CA ILE A 13 17.13 3.08 -23.79
C ILE A 13 18.50 3.36 -23.21
N GLN A 14 19.30 2.33 -22.92
CA GLN A 14 20.63 2.49 -22.34
C GLN A 14 21.55 3.32 -23.23
N GLN A 15 21.52 3.07 -24.56
CA GLN A 15 22.26 3.84 -25.54
C GLN A 15 21.85 5.33 -25.55
N GLU A 16 20.55 5.64 -25.52
CA GLU A 16 20.02 7.00 -25.49
C GLU A 16 20.34 7.73 -24.16
N VAL A 17 20.39 7.00 -23.05
CA VAL A 17 20.80 7.53 -21.75
C VAL A 17 22.30 7.84 -21.75
N ASP A 18 23.13 6.92 -22.22
CA ASP A 18 24.59 7.11 -22.31
C ASP A 18 24.96 8.29 -23.21
N ALA A 19 24.22 8.52 -24.30
CA ALA A 19 24.43 9.64 -25.21
C ALA A 19 24.26 11.03 -24.56
N ARG A 20 23.59 11.12 -23.41
CA ARG A 20 23.42 12.38 -22.65
C ARG A 20 24.68 12.77 -21.88
N GLY A 21 25.65 11.86 -21.71
CA GLY A 21 26.94 12.13 -21.05
C GLY A 21 26.88 12.40 -19.54
N ALA A 22 25.68 12.35 -18.93
CA ALA A 22 25.47 12.53 -17.50
C ALA A 22 25.73 11.24 -16.69
N ASP A 23 26.12 11.37 -15.43
CA ASP A 23 26.35 10.25 -14.51
C ASP A 23 25.02 9.62 -14.03
N ILE A 24 24.38 8.85 -14.91
CA ILE A 24 23.13 8.14 -14.65
C ILE A 24 23.46 6.64 -14.47
N LEU A 25 23.25 6.12 -13.27
CA LEU A 25 23.42 4.70 -12.99
C LEU A 25 22.27 3.91 -13.61
N GLN A 26 22.61 2.91 -14.41
CA GLN A 26 21.65 2.09 -15.14
C GLN A 26 21.70 0.66 -14.63
N GLN A 27 20.57 0.12 -14.16
CA GLN A 27 20.47 -1.23 -13.63
C GLN A 27 19.29 -1.97 -14.25
N VAL A 28 19.57 -3.09 -14.93
CA VAL A 28 18.54 -4.01 -15.46
C VAL A 28 18.32 -5.15 -14.46
N SER A 29 17.06 -5.48 -14.20
CA SER A 29 16.65 -6.62 -13.38
C SER A 29 15.39 -7.26 -13.96
N GLY A 30 15.56 -8.36 -14.69
CA GLY A 30 14.45 -9.04 -15.37
C GLY A 30 13.77 -8.11 -16.39
N HIS A 31 12.49 -7.81 -16.17
CA HIS A 31 11.70 -6.93 -17.04
C HIS A 31 11.70 -5.46 -16.63
N ALA A 32 12.58 -5.05 -15.71
CA ALA A 32 12.69 -3.67 -15.27
C ALA A 32 14.09 -3.08 -15.56
N LEU A 33 14.12 -1.83 -16.01
CA LEU A 33 15.30 -0.98 -16.14
C LEU A 33 15.15 0.22 -15.20
N ARG A 34 16.11 0.40 -14.30
CA ARG A 34 16.18 1.54 -13.39
C ARG A 34 17.29 2.48 -13.82
N LEU A 35 16.97 3.77 -13.89
CA LEU A 35 17.90 4.88 -14.04
C LEU A 35 17.95 5.62 -12.71
N GLU A 36 19.13 5.77 -12.12
CA GLU A 36 19.35 6.48 -10.86
C GLU A 36 20.32 7.64 -11.08
N PHE A 37 19.88 8.83 -10.70
CA PHE A 37 20.61 10.08 -10.88
C PHE A 37 21.44 10.40 -9.64
N ALA A 38 22.41 11.31 -9.78
CA ALA A 38 23.37 11.63 -8.72
C ALA A 38 22.73 12.18 -7.43
N ASP A 39 21.56 12.80 -7.52
CA ASP A 39 20.79 13.27 -6.36
C ASP A 39 19.85 12.22 -5.75
N GLY A 40 19.88 10.99 -6.26
CA GLY A 40 19.05 9.87 -5.79
C GLY A 40 17.66 9.80 -6.44
N GLN A 41 17.30 10.72 -7.34
CA GLN A 41 16.10 10.58 -8.15
C GLN A 41 16.18 9.33 -9.04
N ARG A 42 15.02 8.74 -9.35
CA ARG A 42 14.95 7.51 -10.13
C ARG A 42 13.89 7.60 -11.22
N ILE A 43 14.20 7.02 -12.37
CA ILE A 43 13.23 6.65 -13.40
C ILE A 43 13.22 5.13 -13.51
N VAL A 44 12.04 4.52 -13.44
CA VAL A 44 11.87 3.06 -13.51
C VAL A 44 11.01 2.74 -14.72
N ILE A 45 11.54 1.90 -15.60
CA ILE A 45 10.85 1.38 -16.77
C ILE A 45 10.60 -0.10 -16.53
N ASN A 46 9.35 -0.56 -16.57
CA ASN A 46 8.97 -1.96 -16.47
C ASN A 46 8.24 -2.40 -17.73
N HIS A 47 8.50 -3.60 -18.22
CA HIS A 47 7.80 -4.18 -19.37
C HIS A 47 6.92 -5.34 -18.90
N ASP A 48 5.61 -5.28 -19.16
CA ASP A 48 4.69 -6.39 -18.92
C ASP A 48 4.63 -7.30 -20.15
N PRO A 49 5.23 -8.51 -20.12
CA PRO A 49 5.24 -9.41 -21.27
C PRO A 49 3.87 -10.01 -21.60
N LEU A 50 2.92 -10.00 -20.66
CA LEU A 50 1.57 -10.54 -20.88
C LEU A 50 0.68 -9.51 -21.58
N LYS A 51 0.79 -8.23 -21.21
CA LYS A 51 0.03 -7.13 -21.83
C LYS A 51 0.75 -6.48 -23.01
N ASN A 52 2.03 -6.79 -23.20
CA ASN A 52 2.90 -6.12 -24.16
C ASN A 52 2.87 -4.59 -23.96
N SER A 53 2.94 -4.16 -22.71
CA SER A 53 2.93 -2.74 -22.32
C SER A 53 4.23 -2.37 -21.61
N ILE A 54 4.57 -1.08 -21.67
CA ILE A 54 5.69 -0.49 -20.92
C ILE A 54 5.11 0.47 -19.89
N TRP A 55 5.60 0.40 -18.68
CA TRP A 55 5.32 1.37 -17.63
C TRP A 55 6.57 2.18 -17.33
N LEU A 56 6.47 3.51 -17.33
CA LEU A 56 7.54 4.42 -16.94
C LEU A 56 7.09 5.22 -15.73
N ALA A 57 7.79 5.08 -14.60
CA ALA A 57 7.69 5.97 -13.46
C ALA A 57 8.87 6.94 -13.40
N SER A 58 8.56 8.20 -13.13
CA SER A 58 9.50 9.27 -12.83
C SER A 58 9.00 10.09 -11.63
N ARG A 59 9.73 11.15 -11.26
CA ARG A 59 9.30 12.10 -10.21
C ARG A 59 7.92 12.72 -10.49
N THR A 60 7.55 12.89 -11.77
CA THR A 60 6.30 13.55 -12.17
C THR A 60 5.12 12.58 -12.30
N GLY A 61 5.34 11.27 -12.13
CA GLY A 61 4.29 10.26 -12.13
C GLY A 61 4.63 9.02 -12.95
N GLY A 62 3.67 8.11 -13.06
CA GLY A 62 3.76 6.86 -13.82
C GLY A 62 2.84 6.85 -15.03
N VAL A 63 3.36 6.51 -16.21
CA VAL A 63 2.59 6.41 -17.46
C VAL A 63 2.73 5.00 -18.03
N GLU A 64 1.60 4.40 -18.39
CA GLU A 64 1.57 3.13 -19.14
C GLU A 64 1.46 3.42 -20.64
N PHE A 65 2.25 2.70 -21.42
CA PHE A 65 2.30 2.78 -22.88
C PHE A 65 1.97 1.40 -23.46
N LEU A 66 0.95 1.37 -24.30
CA LEU A 66 0.51 0.14 -24.96
C LEU A 66 1.24 0.01 -26.30
N ALA A 67 1.65 -1.21 -26.64
CA ALA A 67 2.27 -1.47 -27.94
C ALA A 67 1.29 -1.18 -29.09
N HIS A 68 1.76 -0.42 -30.07
CA HIS A 68 1.05 -0.12 -31.31
C HIS A 68 2.03 -0.22 -32.48
N ALA A 69 1.89 -1.29 -33.29
CA ALA A 69 2.82 -1.65 -34.36
C ALA A 69 4.29 -1.72 -33.89
N ASN A 70 5.11 -0.72 -34.22
CA ASN A 70 6.54 -0.66 -33.90
C ASN A 70 6.89 0.34 -32.78
N SER A 71 5.90 0.92 -32.10
CA SER A 71 6.08 1.92 -31.05
C SER A 71 5.14 1.67 -29.87
N TRP A 72 5.29 2.46 -28.80
CA TRP A 72 4.41 2.41 -27.62
C TRP A 72 3.82 3.78 -27.34
N TYR A 73 2.51 3.82 -27.08
CA TYR A 73 1.77 5.06 -26.88
C TYR A 73 0.90 5.02 -25.64
N ALA A 74 0.82 6.16 -24.94
CA ALA A 74 -0.15 6.40 -23.88
C ALA A 74 -1.51 6.85 -24.47
N PRO A 75 -2.61 6.83 -23.70
CA PRO A 75 -3.97 7.20 -24.18
C PRO A 75 -4.11 8.59 -24.82
N MET A 76 -3.17 9.50 -24.57
CA MET A 76 -3.10 10.84 -25.19
C MET A 76 -2.19 10.90 -26.43
N GLN A 77 -1.88 9.76 -27.07
CA GLN A 77 -0.95 9.65 -28.20
C GLN A 77 0.48 10.12 -27.89
N ILE A 78 0.85 10.12 -26.61
CA ILE A 78 2.21 10.41 -26.18
C ILE A 78 3.06 9.18 -26.46
N GLU A 79 4.08 9.34 -27.31
CA GLU A 79 5.02 8.29 -27.65
C GLU A 79 6.04 8.07 -26.50
N PHE A 80 6.36 6.81 -26.23
CA PHE A 80 7.18 6.39 -25.09
C PHE A 80 8.56 7.03 -25.03
N PHE A 81 9.36 6.98 -26.11
CA PHE A 81 10.71 7.54 -26.09
C PHE A 81 10.69 9.07 -25.93
N SER A 82 9.73 9.73 -26.56
CA SER A 82 9.52 11.18 -26.41
C SER A 82 9.23 11.55 -24.96
N HIS A 83 8.39 10.76 -24.27
CA HIS A 83 8.09 10.98 -22.85
C HIS A 83 9.26 10.65 -21.93
N LEU A 84 9.96 9.55 -22.21
CA LEU A 84 11.17 9.14 -21.49
C LEU A 84 12.24 10.24 -21.57
N HIS A 85 12.46 10.81 -22.75
CA HIS A 85 13.40 11.90 -22.95
C HIS A 85 13.01 13.13 -22.13
N ALA A 86 11.74 13.54 -22.19
CA ALA A 86 11.25 14.65 -21.37
C ALA A 86 11.47 14.41 -19.87
N CYS A 87 11.22 13.18 -19.38
CA CYS A 87 11.44 12.83 -17.97
C CYS A 87 12.92 12.89 -17.58
N ILE A 88 13.82 12.36 -18.41
CA ILE A 88 15.26 12.41 -18.14
C ILE A 88 15.75 13.86 -18.14
N ASP A 89 15.40 14.64 -19.16
CA ASP A 89 15.87 16.01 -19.32
C ASP A 89 15.34 16.92 -18.19
N GLN A 90 14.09 16.73 -17.75
CA GLN A 90 13.54 17.39 -16.56
C GLN A 90 14.30 17.00 -15.29
N THR A 91 14.65 15.73 -15.12
CA THR A 91 15.38 15.23 -13.94
C THR A 91 16.80 15.78 -13.90
N LEU A 92 17.49 15.85 -15.04
CA LEU A 92 18.79 16.50 -15.19
C LEU A 92 18.70 18.01 -14.90
N ALA A 93 17.66 18.68 -15.37
CA ALA A 93 17.46 20.11 -15.14
C ALA A 93 17.06 20.45 -13.69
N SER A 94 16.46 19.50 -12.97
CA SER A 94 15.96 19.73 -11.62
C SER A 94 17.03 19.92 -10.55
N ASN A 95 18.25 19.41 -10.79
CA ASN A 95 19.35 19.48 -9.83
C ASN A 95 20.71 19.50 -10.53
N VAL A 96 21.57 20.45 -10.16
CA VAL A 96 22.92 20.59 -10.74
C VAL A 96 23.80 19.34 -10.53
N LEU A 97 23.55 18.56 -9.47
CA LEU A 97 24.25 17.29 -9.23
C LEU A 97 24.03 16.30 -10.38
N ASN A 98 22.85 16.31 -10.99
CA ASN A 98 22.47 15.37 -12.05
C ASN A 98 23.12 15.70 -13.39
N GLN A 99 23.66 16.91 -13.57
CA GLN A 99 24.34 17.35 -14.80
C GLN A 99 25.82 16.99 -14.81
N ARG A 100 26.33 16.36 -13.75
CA ARG A 100 27.74 15.96 -13.68
C ARG A 100 28.03 14.95 -14.77
N ALA A 101 29.10 15.23 -15.53
CA ALA A 101 29.64 14.25 -16.45
C ALA A 101 30.00 12.97 -15.69
N ARG A 102 29.78 11.82 -16.33
CA ARG A 102 30.21 10.53 -15.80
C ARG A 102 31.66 10.65 -15.35
N SER A 103 31.89 10.58 -14.04
CA SER A 103 33.25 10.50 -13.54
C SER A 103 33.79 9.20 -14.10
N GLU A 104 34.92 9.24 -14.83
CA GLU A 104 35.69 8.04 -15.14
C GLU A 104 36.00 7.39 -13.80
N ARG A 105 35.15 6.45 -13.39
CA ARG A 105 35.38 5.65 -12.22
C ARG A 105 36.59 4.83 -12.60
N LEU A 106 37.76 5.29 -12.12
CA LEU A 106 39.01 4.55 -12.06
C LEU A 106 38.66 3.06 -12.00
N THR A 107 38.97 2.36 -13.08
CA THR A 107 39.02 0.90 -13.06
C THR A 107 39.95 0.57 -11.90
N LYS A 108 39.37 0.08 -10.80
CA LYS A 108 40.15 -0.40 -9.67
C LYS A 108 41.07 -1.48 -10.23
N PRO A 109 42.41 -1.33 -10.21
CA PRO A 109 43.28 -2.39 -10.67
C PRO A 109 43.04 -3.59 -9.76
N THR A 110 42.89 -4.75 -10.37
CA THR A 110 42.96 -6.05 -9.69
C THR A 110 44.16 -6.04 -8.74
N PRO A 111 44.01 -6.41 -7.46
CA PRO A 111 45.15 -6.41 -6.55
C PRO A 111 46.15 -7.47 -7.01
N ALA A 112 47.31 -7.01 -7.49
CA ALA A 112 48.51 -7.83 -7.51
C ALA A 112 48.94 -8.09 -6.06
N PRO A 113 49.55 -9.25 -5.77
CA PRO A 113 49.83 -9.66 -4.40
C PRO A 113 50.77 -8.68 -3.70
N ALA A 114 50.47 -8.48 -2.41
CA ALA A 114 51.11 -7.52 -1.54
C ALA A 114 52.62 -7.77 -1.43
N ASN A 115 53.39 -6.71 -1.66
CA ASN A 115 54.71 -6.56 -1.07
C ASN A 115 54.70 -5.35 -0.14
N VAL A 116 55.22 -5.62 1.05
CA VAL A 116 55.45 -4.77 2.22
C VAL A 116 56.36 -3.59 1.86
N ILE A 117 56.16 -2.43 2.49
CA ILE A 117 57.17 -1.64 3.24
C ILE A 117 56.71 -0.18 3.48
N GLU A 118 56.66 0.14 4.78
CA GLU A 118 56.93 1.39 5.54
C GLU A 118 56.05 2.66 5.54
N GLU A 119 55.83 3.10 6.79
CA GLU A 119 55.30 4.36 7.29
C GLU A 119 56.18 5.57 6.92
N VAL A 120 55.58 6.75 6.67
CA VAL A 120 56.12 8.04 7.17
C VAL A 120 55.00 9.05 7.49
N ALA A 121 55.16 9.61 8.70
CA ALA A 121 54.57 10.73 9.44
C ALA A 121 53.88 11.95 8.74
N THR A 122 52.73 12.32 9.33
CA THR A 122 52.18 13.65 9.76
C THR A 122 52.61 14.98 9.11
N SER A 123 51.66 15.91 8.88
CA SER A 123 51.86 17.34 9.16
C SER A 123 50.57 18.18 9.35
N HIS A 124 50.68 19.14 10.27
CA HIS A 124 49.66 19.90 11.02
C HIS A 124 49.08 21.17 10.35
N TRP A 125 48.73 21.14 9.06
CA TRP A 125 48.37 22.37 8.34
C TRP A 125 46.85 22.67 8.23
N LEU A 126 45.97 21.71 8.52
CA LEU A 126 44.51 21.84 8.34
C LEU A 126 43.76 22.44 9.54
N ARG A 127 44.43 22.66 10.68
CA ARG A 127 43.78 23.20 11.89
C ARG A 127 43.62 24.72 11.89
N ASN A 128 44.39 25.45 11.09
CA ASN A 128 44.44 26.93 11.17
C ASN A 128 43.53 27.65 10.16
N VAL A 129 42.89 26.94 9.21
CA VAL A 129 41.98 27.53 8.22
C VAL A 129 40.54 27.64 8.74
N LEU A 130 40.15 26.82 9.74
CA LEU A 130 38.79 26.77 10.27
C LEU A 130 38.41 27.97 11.17
N ILE A 131 39.39 28.70 11.70
CA ILE A 131 39.17 29.78 12.67
C ILE A 131 38.85 31.13 12.00
N ILE A 132 39.21 31.31 10.73
CA ILE A 132 39.05 32.59 10.03
C ILE A 132 37.68 32.74 9.35
N LEU A 133 36.96 31.63 9.07
CA LEU A 133 35.66 31.68 8.39
C LEU A 133 34.45 31.89 9.32
N LEU A 134 34.62 31.77 10.64
CA LEU A 134 33.53 31.92 11.63
C LEU A 134 33.23 33.37 12.03
N ALA A 135 34.01 34.36 11.56
CA ALA A 135 33.84 35.77 11.92
C ALA A 135 32.95 36.59 10.97
N ALA A 136 32.44 35.99 9.87
CA ALA A 136 31.63 36.71 8.87
C ALA A 136 30.10 36.51 9.02
N ALA A 137 29.64 35.75 10.01
CA ALA A 137 28.24 35.34 10.13
C ALA A 137 27.38 36.11 11.17
N LEU A 138 27.90 37.20 11.79
CA LEU A 138 27.21 37.92 12.87
C LEU A 138 26.72 39.34 12.52
N GLY A 139 26.57 39.66 11.23
CA GLY A 139 26.24 41.03 10.77
C GLY A 139 24.82 41.27 10.22
N PHE A 140 23.96 40.25 10.06
CA PHE A 140 22.76 40.39 9.22
C PHE A 140 21.40 40.10 9.90
N TRP A 141 21.35 39.99 11.24
CA TRP A 141 20.10 39.70 11.97
C TRP A 141 19.64 40.86 12.87
N ALA A 142 19.59 42.06 12.28
CA ALA A 142 18.98 43.23 12.91
C ALA A 142 18.27 44.10 11.86
N ALA A 143 17.00 43.78 11.59
CA ALA A 143 15.90 44.72 11.29
C ALA A 143 14.84 44.03 10.44
N GLN A 144 13.76 43.55 11.08
CA GLN A 144 12.42 44.08 10.80
C GLN A 144 11.41 43.57 11.85
N ARG A 145 10.70 44.55 12.40
CA ARG A 145 9.71 44.54 13.50
C ARG A 145 8.34 44.09 12.97
N SER A 146 7.63 43.16 13.65
CA SER A 146 6.58 43.37 14.68
C SER A 146 5.16 43.68 14.10
N PRO A 147 4.08 43.73 14.91
CA PRO A 147 3.16 42.60 15.19
C PRO A 147 1.69 42.94 14.85
N GLN A 148 0.76 41.96 14.85
CA GLN A 148 -0.63 42.21 15.28
C GLN A 148 -1.35 40.96 15.81
N THR A 149 -1.95 41.17 16.98
CA THR A 149 -2.96 40.37 17.69
C THR A 149 -4.35 40.57 17.08
N TYR A 150 -5.16 39.51 16.99
CA TYR A 150 -6.61 39.56 17.15
C TYR A 150 -7.11 38.26 17.81
N LEU A 151 -7.99 38.40 18.81
CA LEU A 151 -8.71 37.33 19.51
C LEU A 151 -10.10 37.14 18.87
N SER A 152 -10.45 35.88 18.56
CA SER A 152 -11.70 35.09 18.78
C SER A 152 -13.10 35.75 18.55
N PRO A 153 -14.13 35.01 18.05
CA PRO A 153 -14.69 33.84 18.77
C PRO A 153 -15.20 32.65 17.94
N GLU A 154 -15.53 31.61 18.70
CA GLU A 154 -16.06 30.27 18.36
C GLU A 154 -17.20 30.23 17.33
N ALA A 155 -17.24 29.14 16.56
CA ALA A 155 -18.47 28.59 16.01
C ALA A 155 -18.39 27.06 15.96
N ASN A 156 -19.38 26.44 16.60
CA ASN A 156 -19.68 25.01 16.65
C ASN A 156 -20.68 24.69 15.53
N VAL A 157 -20.38 23.80 14.57
CA VAL A 157 -21.39 23.22 13.66
C VAL A 157 -20.98 21.82 13.18
N ASP A 158 -21.97 20.93 13.22
CA ASP A 158 -22.09 19.55 12.75
C ASP A 158 -21.29 19.11 11.52
N GLY A 159 -20.88 17.83 11.57
CA GLY A 159 -20.30 17.11 10.45
C GLY A 159 -21.27 16.97 9.27
N GLN A 160 -20.99 17.70 8.19
CA GLN A 160 -21.45 17.37 6.85
C GLN A 160 -20.28 17.47 5.88
N THR A 161 -20.07 16.40 5.11
CA THR A 161 -19.06 16.28 4.06
C THR A 161 -19.28 17.38 3.01
N GLN A 162 -18.39 18.36 2.94
CA GLN A 162 -18.44 19.41 1.93
C GLN A 162 -17.77 18.93 0.64
N PHE A 163 -18.50 18.99 -0.47
CA PHE A 163 -18.00 18.74 -1.82
C PHE A 163 -17.54 20.05 -2.46
N ILE A 164 -16.29 20.10 -2.93
CA ILE A 164 -15.76 21.21 -3.72
C ILE A 164 -15.77 20.78 -5.19
N ASP A 165 -16.45 21.54 -6.05
CA ASP A 165 -16.39 21.41 -7.51
C ASP A 165 -15.20 22.24 -8.01
N VAL A 166 -14.19 21.58 -8.58
CA VAL A 166 -12.92 22.23 -8.97
C VAL A 166 -12.82 22.30 -10.48
N ASP A 167 -13.48 23.30 -11.07
CA ASP A 167 -13.26 23.69 -12.46
C ASP A 167 -13.03 25.20 -12.56
N THR A 168 -11.76 25.59 -12.67
CA THR A 168 -11.27 26.79 -13.39
C THR A 168 -9.74 26.81 -13.37
N ALA A 169 -9.12 26.74 -14.56
CA ALA A 169 -7.74 27.12 -14.83
C ALA A 169 -7.76 28.22 -15.92
N PRO A 170 -6.73 29.10 -16.11
CA PRO A 170 -5.33 28.93 -15.71
C PRO A 170 -4.65 30.20 -15.12
N THR A 171 -3.84 30.02 -14.07
CA THR A 171 -2.66 30.85 -13.76
C THR A 171 -1.74 30.00 -12.88
N LYS A 172 -0.42 30.23 -12.90
CA LYS A 172 0.62 29.56 -12.07
C LYS A 172 0.02 29.03 -10.77
N MET A 173 -0.24 27.72 -10.70
CA MET A 173 -1.06 27.11 -9.66
C MET A 173 -0.35 27.27 -8.31
N GLN A 174 -0.73 28.29 -7.54
CA GLN A 174 -0.19 28.54 -6.21
C GLN A 174 -0.81 27.50 -5.28
N CYS A 175 0.06 26.77 -4.58
CA CYS A 175 -0.37 25.81 -3.56
C CYS A 175 -1.16 26.54 -2.48
N ALA A 176 -2.37 26.06 -2.18
CA ALA A 176 -3.16 26.51 -1.04
C ALA A 176 -2.38 26.09 0.21
N GLY A 177 -1.71 27.01 0.90
CA GLY A 177 -0.71 26.65 1.91
C GLY A 177 -1.21 25.87 3.13
N ASN A 178 -2.52 25.71 3.30
CA ASN A 178 -3.11 25.02 4.45
C ASN A 178 -3.72 23.68 4.05
N LEU A 179 -3.42 22.63 4.81
CA LEU A 179 -4.06 21.33 4.67
C LEU A 179 -5.58 21.45 4.93
N PRO A 180 -6.45 20.87 4.08
CA PRO A 180 -7.89 20.87 4.30
C PRO A 180 -8.28 20.12 5.58
N ALA A 181 -9.54 20.28 5.98
CA ALA A 181 -10.09 19.53 7.11
C ALA A 181 -10.00 18.01 6.87
N HIS A 182 -9.86 17.24 7.95
CA HIS A 182 -9.95 15.79 7.85
C HIS A 182 -11.29 15.36 7.25
N GLY A 183 -11.26 14.41 6.34
CA GLY A 183 -12.45 13.90 5.66
C GLY A 183 -12.95 14.77 4.52
N THR A 184 -12.24 15.85 4.15
CA THR A 184 -12.59 16.62 2.95
C THR A 184 -12.51 15.72 1.72
N VAL A 185 -13.63 15.60 1.01
CA VAL A 185 -13.75 14.84 -0.25
C VAL A 185 -13.78 15.81 -1.42
N SER A 186 -12.96 15.56 -2.44
CA SER A 186 -12.99 16.31 -3.71
C SER A 186 -13.28 15.34 -4.85
N ILE A 187 -14.36 15.58 -5.58
CA ILE A 187 -14.73 14.80 -6.76
C ILE A 187 -14.16 15.52 -7.98
N PHE A 188 -13.52 14.78 -8.88
CA PHE A 188 -12.99 15.39 -10.10
C PHE A 188 -14.10 15.46 -11.15
N SER A 189 -14.36 16.66 -11.68
CA SER A 189 -15.53 16.96 -12.50
C SER A 189 -15.60 16.10 -13.78
N ASP A 190 -14.45 15.78 -14.36
CA ASP A 190 -14.31 14.89 -15.54
C ASP A 190 -14.56 13.40 -15.25
N SER A 191 -14.67 13.01 -13.98
CA SER A 191 -14.76 11.60 -13.59
C SER A 191 -16.12 10.95 -13.87
N GLY A 192 -17.18 11.76 -14.00
CA GLY A 192 -18.57 11.30 -14.07
C GLY A 192 -19.03 10.51 -12.82
N LEU A 193 -18.22 10.46 -11.76
CA LEU A 193 -18.53 9.74 -10.53
C LEU A 193 -19.57 10.54 -9.73
N ARG A 194 -20.66 9.88 -9.32
CA ARG A 194 -21.56 10.39 -8.29
C ARG A 194 -21.52 9.45 -7.09
N VAL A 195 -21.44 10.04 -5.91
CA VAL A 195 -21.30 9.38 -4.60
C VAL A 195 -22.48 9.75 -3.70
N ASP A 196 -22.53 9.17 -2.50
CA ASP A 196 -23.58 9.39 -1.49
C ASP A 196 -25.02 9.14 -2.00
N ARG A 197 -25.19 8.18 -2.91
CA ARG A 197 -26.53 7.67 -3.26
C ARG A 197 -27.01 6.69 -2.18
N ALA A 198 -28.33 6.49 -2.11
CA ALA A 198 -28.97 5.57 -1.17
C ALA A 198 -28.46 4.12 -1.21
N ASN A 199 -27.87 3.69 -2.35
CA ASN A 199 -27.35 2.34 -2.56
C ASN A 199 -25.80 2.29 -2.58
N ASP A 200 -25.12 3.40 -2.29
CA ASP A 200 -23.67 3.42 -2.24
C ASP A 200 -23.19 2.76 -0.93
N VAL A 201 -22.05 2.08 -1.01
CA VAL A 201 -21.50 1.25 0.06
C VAL A 201 -20.64 2.10 0.98
N GLU A 202 -20.84 1.99 2.28
CA GLU A 202 -20.00 2.67 3.28
C GLU A 202 -18.58 2.08 3.29
N VAL A 203 -17.60 2.95 3.10
CA VAL A 203 -16.17 2.63 3.18
C VAL A 203 -15.54 3.53 4.24
N THR A 204 -15.04 2.91 5.30
CA THR A 204 -14.24 3.56 6.35
C THR A 204 -12.79 3.66 5.89
N LEU A 205 -12.25 4.87 5.87
CA LEU A 205 -10.85 5.17 5.60
C LEU A 205 -10.18 5.54 6.92
N ARG A 206 -9.19 4.77 7.34
CA ARG A 206 -8.48 4.96 8.61
C ARG A 206 -7.01 5.20 8.39
N ASN A 207 -6.53 6.37 8.78
CA ASN A 207 -5.11 6.71 8.74
C ASN A 207 -4.47 6.40 10.10
N ASP A 208 -3.92 5.21 10.28
CA ASP A 208 -3.07 4.85 11.42
C ASP A 208 -1.61 5.33 11.21
N HIS A 209 -1.31 6.12 10.19
CA HIS A 209 0.00 6.73 10.00
C HIS A 209 0.17 7.97 10.91
N SER A 210 1.42 8.36 11.18
CA SER A 210 1.77 9.56 11.94
C SER A 210 1.73 10.87 11.12
N HIS A 211 1.45 10.78 9.82
CA HIS A 211 1.45 11.91 8.90
C HIS A 211 0.10 12.02 8.19
N PRO A 212 -0.31 13.23 7.76
CA PRO A 212 -1.46 13.38 6.90
C PRO A 212 -1.20 12.72 5.54
N LEU A 213 -2.27 12.20 4.93
CA LEU A 213 -2.25 11.50 3.65
C LEU A 213 -3.36 12.05 2.76
N LEU A 214 -3.14 12.05 1.46
CA LEU A 214 -4.18 12.23 0.45
C LEU A 214 -4.51 10.85 -0.11
N PHE A 215 -5.71 10.34 0.15
CA PHE A 215 -6.19 9.13 -0.50
C PHE A 215 -6.87 9.49 -1.82
N ILE A 216 -6.61 8.74 -2.90
CA ILE A 216 -7.22 8.99 -4.21
C ILE A 216 -7.78 7.66 -4.73
N LEU A 217 -9.05 7.68 -5.13
CA LEU A 217 -9.63 6.62 -5.94
C LEU A 217 -9.49 6.97 -7.40
N ALA A 218 -9.06 6.01 -8.22
CA ALA A 218 -8.85 6.17 -9.65
C ALA A 218 -9.63 5.14 -10.45
N THR A 219 -9.81 5.39 -11.75
CA THR A 219 -10.43 4.41 -12.64
C THR A 219 -9.61 3.11 -12.67
N PRO A 220 -10.26 1.93 -12.75
CA PRO A 220 -9.56 0.64 -12.77
C PRO A 220 -8.47 0.56 -13.83
N ASN A 221 -7.30 0.04 -13.46
CA ASN A 221 -6.12 -0.07 -14.30
C ASN A 221 -5.57 1.29 -14.80
N THR A 222 -5.81 2.38 -14.09
CA THR A 222 -5.33 3.72 -14.47
C THR A 222 -4.78 4.48 -13.26
N VAL A 223 -4.40 5.74 -13.47
CA VAL A 223 -4.14 6.73 -12.42
C VAL A 223 -5.07 7.94 -12.54
N ILE A 224 -6.11 7.85 -13.38
CA ILE A 224 -7.06 8.94 -13.61
C ILE A 224 -7.93 9.08 -12.36
N PRO A 225 -7.85 10.20 -11.63
CA PRO A 225 -8.48 10.32 -10.34
C PRO A 225 -9.99 10.55 -10.50
N LEU A 226 -10.76 9.86 -9.66
CA LEU A 226 -12.22 9.92 -9.58
C LEU A 226 -12.68 10.78 -8.41
N LEU A 227 -12.07 10.55 -7.25
CA LEU A 227 -12.17 11.41 -6.08
C LEU A 227 -10.91 11.32 -5.23
N SER A 228 -10.74 12.30 -4.36
CA SER A 228 -9.70 12.30 -3.34
C SER A 228 -10.27 12.61 -1.95
N VAL A 229 -9.59 12.14 -0.91
CA VAL A 229 -9.97 12.31 0.49
C VAL A 229 -8.74 12.68 1.32
N VAL A 230 -8.83 13.79 2.06
CA VAL A 230 -7.76 14.21 2.97
C VAL A 230 -7.90 13.50 4.32
N LEU A 231 -6.86 12.79 4.74
CA LEU A 231 -6.84 12.01 5.98
C LEU A 231 -5.76 12.54 6.90
N HIS A 232 -6.13 13.13 8.03
CA HIS A 232 -5.16 13.57 9.04
C HIS A 232 -4.60 12.36 9.78
N ALA A 233 -3.44 12.55 10.41
CA ALA A 233 -2.76 11.51 11.16
C ALA A 233 -3.65 10.97 12.29
N ARG A 234 -3.70 9.64 12.44
CA ARG A 234 -4.44 8.93 13.52
C ARG A 234 -5.96 9.19 13.54
N GLN A 235 -6.55 9.51 12.39
CA GLN A 235 -7.99 9.74 12.24
C GLN A 235 -8.63 8.80 11.23
N ASP A 236 -9.94 8.63 11.34
CA ASP A 236 -10.76 7.87 10.41
C ASP A 236 -12.00 8.64 9.96
N THR A 237 -12.42 8.39 8.74
CA THR A 237 -13.60 8.99 8.12
C THR A 237 -14.37 7.96 7.31
N ARG A 238 -15.64 8.23 6.99
CA ARG A 238 -16.50 7.33 6.20
C ARG A 238 -16.92 8.05 4.92
N ILE A 239 -16.90 7.31 3.82
CA ILE A 239 -17.38 7.76 2.51
C ILE A 239 -18.30 6.71 1.91
N HIS A 240 -19.28 7.10 1.09
CA HIS A 240 -20.13 6.15 0.38
C HIS A 240 -19.71 6.05 -1.09
N LEU A 241 -19.42 4.83 -1.53
CA LEU A 241 -18.90 4.57 -2.86
C LEU A 241 -19.83 3.63 -3.65
N PRO A 242 -20.03 3.89 -4.95
CA PRO A 242 -20.68 2.93 -5.82
C PRO A 242 -19.98 1.57 -5.80
N SER A 243 -20.75 0.49 -5.81
CA SER A 243 -20.25 -0.88 -5.97
C SER A 243 -19.56 -1.05 -7.32
N ARG A 244 -18.22 -0.96 -7.33
CA ARG A 244 -17.36 -1.22 -8.48
C ARG A 244 -15.90 -1.39 -8.04
N ARG A 245 -15.05 -1.71 -9.00
CA ARG A 245 -13.59 -1.70 -8.83
C ARG A 245 -13.06 -0.27 -8.90
N TYR A 246 -12.06 0.03 -8.09
CA TYR A 246 -11.28 1.26 -8.07
C TYR A 246 -9.80 0.92 -7.96
N ASP A 247 -8.95 1.67 -8.64
CA ASP A 247 -7.53 1.71 -8.29
C ASP A 247 -7.31 2.77 -7.21
N MET A 248 -6.21 2.67 -6.47
CA MET A 248 -5.93 3.55 -5.34
C MET A 248 -4.56 4.20 -5.50
N LEU A 249 -4.48 5.49 -5.15
CA LEU A 249 -3.23 6.20 -4.98
C LEU A 249 -3.21 6.90 -3.63
N PHE A 250 -2.00 7.15 -3.12
CA PHE A 250 -1.77 7.89 -1.90
C PHE A 250 -0.76 9.00 -2.14
N GLY A 251 -1.14 10.23 -1.87
CA GLY A 251 -0.24 11.37 -1.79
C GLY A 251 0.28 11.53 -0.38
N VAL A 252 1.59 11.63 -0.22
CA VAL A 252 2.20 11.84 1.09
C VAL A 252 3.23 12.95 1.01
N GLY A 253 3.13 13.95 1.87
CA GLY A 253 4.08 15.06 1.97
C GLY A 253 3.76 15.95 3.16
N GLN A 254 4.46 17.09 3.27
CA GLN A 254 4.28 18.05 4.37
C GLN A 254 3.57 19.32 3.92
N THR A 255 3.75 19.72 2.66
CA THR A 255 3.27 21.00 2.13
C THR A 255 2.10 20.77 1.20
N TRP A 256 0.88 20.95 1.71
CA TRP A 256 -0.33 20.83 0.90
C TRP A 256 -0.33 21.80 -0.29
N CYS A 257 -0.88 21.35 -1.42
CA CYS A 257 -1.03 22.14 -2.62
C CYS A 257 -2.49 22.26 -3.06
N ASN A 258 -3.10 21.17 -3.50
CA ASN A 258 -4.51 21.10 -3.88
C ASN A 258 -4.96 19.62 -4.03
N PRO A 259 -6.25 19.32 -4.16
CA PRO A 259 -6.74 17.95 -4.27
C PRO A 259 -6.22 17.15 -5.48
N GLN A 260 -5.89 17.83 -6.59
CA GLN A 260 -5.36 17.20 -7.82
C GLN A 260 -3.90 16.77 -7.65
N LEU A 261 -3.07 17.62 -7.06
CA LEU A 261 -1.62 17.43 -6.91
C LEU A 261 -1.24 16.82 -5.55
N GLY A 262 -2.11 16.96 -4.55
CA GLY A 262 -1.82 16.64 -3.16
C GLY A 262 -0.80 17.57 -2.54
N PHE A 263 0.35 17.02 -2.17
CA PHE A 263 1.43 17.74 -1.51
C PHE A 263 2.50 18.12 -2.52
N SER A 264 2.98 19.37 -2.46
CA SER A 264 3.96 19.90 -3.42
C SER A 264 5.35 19.26 -3.28
N ASP A 265 5.69 18.82 -2.08
CA ASP A 265 6.88 18.06 -1.72
C ASP A 265 6.64 16.55 -1.66
N GLY A 266 5.41 16.11 -1.95
CA GLY A 266 4.98 14.74 -1.74
C GLY A 266 5.12 13.82 -2.94
N GLN A 267 4.99 12.52 -2.67
CA GLN A 267 4.96 11.48 -3.70
C GLN A 267 3.56 10.88 -3.79
N LEU A 268 3.11 10.63 -5.02
CA LEU A 268 1.91 9.83 -5.31
C LEU A 268 2.31 8.37 -5.50
N ILE A 269 1.82 7.51 -4.63
CA ILE A 269 2.11 6.08 -4.60
C ILE A 269 0.85 5.34 -5.03
N LYS A 270 0.92 4.66 -6.17
CA LYS A 270 -0.17 3.77 -6.62
C LYS A 270 -0.08 2.45 -5.86
N ILE A 271 -1.23 1.96 -5.39
CA ILE A 271 -1.33 0.62 -4.83
C ILE A 271 -1.73 -0.35 -5.93
N GLU A 272 -0.94 -1.44 -6.06
CA GLU A 272 -1.17 -2.48 -7.06
C GLU A 272 -2.50 -3.21 -6.85
N GLN A 273 -2.91 -3.36 -5.59
CA GLN A 273 -4.18 -3.98 -5.25
C GLN A 273 -5.34 -3.00 -5.47
N SER A 274 -6.18 -3.26 -6.46
CA SER A 274 -7.44 -2.53 -6.64
C SER A 274 -8.40 -2.77 -5.47
N LEU A 275 -9.15 -1.75 -5.08
CA LEU A 275 -10.28 -1.86 -4.17
C LEU A 275 -11.50 -2.34 -4.95
N VAL A 276 -12.11 -3.44 -4.52
CA VAL A 276 -13.38 -3.93 -5.07
C VAL A 276 -14.49 -3.64 -4.06
N VAL A 277 -15.26 -2.58 -4.31
CA VAL A 277 -16.41 -2.23 -3.48
C VAL A 277 -17.58 -3.11 -3.91
N GLN A 278 -18.14 -3.87 -2.96
CA GLN A 278 -19.26 -4.78 -3.16
C GLN A 278 -20.46 -4.34 -2.34
N MET A 279 -21.67 -4.50 -2.89
CA MET A 279 -22.92 -4.24 -2.17
C MET A 279 -22.97 -5.00 -0.82
N ASP A 280 -23.57 -4.38 0.18
CA ASP A 280 -23.87 -4.95 1.51
C ASP A 280 -22.66 -5.40 2.35
N ARG A 281 -21.44 -4.94 2.02
CA ARG A 281 -20.23 -5.20 2.79
C ARG A 281 -19.54 -3.89 3.11
N PRO A 282 -19.74 -3.27 4.28
CA PRO A 282 -18.89 -2.17 4.70
C PRO A 282 -17.42 -2.60 4.63
N MET A 283 -16.58 -1.65 4.26
CA MET A 283 -15.15 -1.91 4.09
C MET A 283 -14.37 -0.95 4.96
N GLN A 284 -13.23 -1.39 5.47
CA GLN A 284 -12.29 -0.52 6.16
C GLN A 284 -10.93 -0.66 5.50
N LEU A 285 -10.41 0.47 5.04
CA LEU A 285 -9.05 0.58 4.56
C LEU A 285 -8.24 1.24 5.67
N SER A 286 -7.26 0.53 6.21
CA SER A 286 -6.36 1.05 7.24
C SER A 286 -4.97 1.27 6.63
N MET A 287 -4.48 2.50 6.70
CA MET A 287 -3.11 2.86 6.31
C MET A 287 -2.24 2.83 7.56
N GLN A 288 -1.29 1.90 7.63
CA GLN A 288 -0.40 1.74 8.78
C GLN A 288 1.04 2.11 8.40
N SER A 289 1.85 2.47 9.39
CA SER A 289 3.28 2.72 9.20
C SER A 289 4.04 1.40 9.01
N SER A 290 4.88 1.34 7.97
CA SER A 290 5.84 0.26 7.72
C SER A 290 7.28 0.67 8.05
N GLY A 291 7.48 1.94 8.40
CA GLY A 291 8.76 2.59 8.68
C GLY A 291 8.55 4.00 9.24
N ALA A 292 9.63 4.77 9.37
CA ALA A 292 9.58 6.09 10.02
C ALA A 292 9.24 7.24 9.06
N SER A 293 9.35 7.03 7.74
CA SER A 293 9.08 8.05 6.72
C SER A 293 7.58 8.25 6.50
N ALA A 294 7.21 9.44 6.03
CA ALA A 294 5.86 9.71 5.55
C ALA A 294 5.45 8.76 4.40
N ALA A 295 6.40 8.35 3.55
CA ALA A 295 6.17 7.43 2.45
C ALA A 295 6.12 5.94 2.87
N ASP A 296 6.48 5.62 4.12
CA ASP A 296 6.54 4.23 4.60
C ASP A 296 5.16 3.82 5.15
N PHE A 297 4.23 3.51 4.26
CA PHE A 297 2.93 2.98 4.66
C PHE A 297 2.60 1.61 4.04
N GLN A 298 1.81 0.83 4.77
CA GLN A 298 1.19 -0.41 4.33
C GLN A 298 -0.32 -0.23 4.33
N LEU A 299 -0.96 -0.69 3.24
CA LEU A 299 -2.41 -0.69 3.14
C LEU A 299 -2.97 -2.04 3.60
N PHE A 300 -3.86 -1.99 4.58
CA PHE A 300 -4.65 -3.13 5.02
C PHE A 300 -6.10 -2.91 4.60
N VAL A 301 -6.55 -3.69 3.62
CA VAL A 301 -7.96 -3.73 3.26
C VAL A 301 -8.61 -4.80 4.12
N LYS A 302 -9.46 -4.36 5.04
CA LYS A 302 -10.35 -5.24 5.80
C LYS A 302 -11.74 -5.09 5.23
N THR A 303 -12.35 -6.16 4.75
CA THR A 303 -13.81 -6.19 4.70
C THR A 303 -14.29 -6.11 6.14
N VAL A 304 -14.92 -4.98 6.51
CA VAL A 304 -15.62 -4.93 7.78
C VAL A 304 -16.85 -5.77 7.51
N MET A 305 -16.81 -7.03 7.92
CA MET A 305 -18.07 -7.72 8.12
C MET A 305 -18.85 -6.80 9.06
N PRO A 306 -19.97 -6.17 8.63
CA PRO A 306 -20.72 -5.22 9.43
C PRO A 306 -21.05 -6.00 10.67
N GLU A 307 -20.35 -5.75 11.79
CA GLU A 307 -20.16 -6.68 12.92
C GLU A 307 -21.13 -7.82 12.72
N ALA A 308 -20.71 -8.84 11.90
CA ALA A 308 -21.68 -9.76 11.26
C ALA A 308 -22.66 -10.04 12.36
N THR A 309 -23.94 -9.68 12.23
CA THR A 309 -24.92 -9.93 13.30
C THR A 309 -24.60 -11.33 13.74
N ALA A 310 -23.95 -11.48 14.91
CA ALA A 310 -23.03 -12.60 15.10
C ALA A 310 -23.83 -13.83 14.73
N PRO A 311 -23.36 -14.68 13.78
CA PRO A 311 -24.20 -15.70 13.16
C PRO A 311 -24.99 -16.33 14.29
N PRO A 312 -26.34 -16.31 14.24
CA PRO A 312 -27.19 -16.45 15.40
C PRO A 312 -26.64 -17.58 16.27
N PRO A 313 -26.39 -17.30 17.57
CA PRO A 313 -25.58 -18.18 18.38
C PRO A 313 -26.13 -19.59 18.29
N PRO A 314 -25.26 -20.61 18.25
CA PRO A 314 -25.70 -21.99 18.21
C PRO A 314 -26.70 -22.24 19.34
N THR A 315 -27.79 -22.92 19.00
CA THR A 315 -28.76 -23.33 20.02
C THR A 315 -28.23 -24.56 20.71
N PHE A 316 -28.04 -24.48 22.03
CA PHE A 316 -27.57 -25.60 22.84
C PHE A 316 -28.74 -26.43 23.34
N SER A 317 -28.63 -27.74 23.18
CA SER A 317 -29.57 -28.72 23.71
C SER A 317 -29.08 -29.21 25.08
N GLY A 318 -30.01 -29.65 25.94
CA GLY A 318 -29.70 -30.16 27.28
C GLY A 318 -28.87 -31.45 27.30
N ASP A 319 -28.73 -32.12 26.16
CA ASP A 319 -27.88 -33.30 25.96
C ASP A 319 -26.43 -32.94 25.58
N GLY A 320 -26.09 -31.65 25.52
CA GLY A 320 -24.77 -31.16 25.17
C GLY A 320 -24.50 -31.07 23.66
N SER A 321 -25.50 -31.33 22.81
CA SER A 321 -25.44 -31.04 21.37
C SER A 321 -25.70 -29.55 21.09
N MET A 322 -25.29 -29.10 19.91
CA MET A 322 -25.55 -27.75 19.43
C MET A 322 -26.07 -27.77 18.00
N THR A 323 -27.01 -26.87 17.71
CA THR A 323 -27.58 -26.69 16.38
C THR A 323 -27.11 -25.34 15.81
N VAL A 324 -26.56 -25.38 14.60
CA VAL A 324 -26.06 -24.22 13.86
C VAL A 324 -26.92 -24.01 12.62
N GLN A 325 -27.41 -22.79 12.40
CA GLN A 325 -28.13 -22.44 11.18
C GLN A 325 -27.18 -22.01 10.06
N ARG A 326 -27.45 -22.48 8.84
CA ARG A 326 -26.74 -22.05 7.63
C ARG A 326 -26.98 -20.56 7.41
N GLN A 327 -25.92 -19.82 7.17
CA GLN A 327 -25.99 -18.39 6.87
C GLN A 327 -26.40 -18.15 5.41
N GLY A 328 -26.80 -16.92 5.07
CA GLY A 328 -27.24 -16.54 3.72
C GLY A 328 -26.19 -16.77 2.62
N ASN A 329 -24.91 -16.86 2.99
CA ASN A 329 -23.82 -17.20 2.06
C ASN A 329 -23.63 -18.72 1.84
N GLY A 330 -24.48 -19.56 2.42
CA GLY A 330 -24.45 -21.00 2.23
C GLY A 330 -23.58 -21.78 3.22
N HIS A 331 -22.84 -21.12 4.11
CA HIS A 331 -21.91 -21.77 5.03
C HIS A 331 -22.43 -21.81 6.47
N PHE A 332 -21.83 -22.68 7.30
CA PHE A 332 -22.07 -22.75 8.74
C PHE A 332 -20.91 -22.09 9.47
N TYR A 333 -21.24 -21.32 10.51
CA TYR A 333 -20.27 -20.63 11.33
C TYR A 333 -20.42 -21.02 12.77
N LEU A 334 -19.29 -21.33 13.42
CA LEU A 334 -19.25 -21.80 14.78
C LEU A 334 -18.37 -20.87 15.61
N PRO A 335 -18.94 -20.11 16.56
CA PRO A 335 -18.16 -19.31 17.50
C PRO A 335 -17.43 -20.22 18.49
N GLY A 336 -16.25 -19.78 18.90
CA GLY A 336 -15.38 -20.50 19.82
C GLY A 336 -14.24 -19.65 20.36
N THR A 337 -13.28 -20.31 20.99
CA THR A 337 -12.04 -19.67 21.47
C THR A 337 -10.81 -20.52 21.17
N ILE A 338 -9.66 -19.88 20.97
CA ILE A 338 -8.34 -20.51 21.00
C ILE A 338 -7.52 -19.87 22.11
N ALA A 339 -7.10 -20.64 23.11
CA ALA A 339 -6.34 -20.12 24.26
C ALA A 339 -6.96 -18.86 24.91
N ASN A 340 -8.30 -18.77 24.93
CA ASN A 340 -9.15 -17.65 25.38
C ASN A 340 -9.34 -16.48 24.40
N VAL A 341 -8.77 -16.52 23.20
CA VAL A 341 -9.04 -15.54 22.14
C VAL A 341 -10.32 -15.93 21.40
N PRO A 342 -11.35 -15.06 21.34
CA PRO A 342 -12.56 -15.32 20.58
C PRO A 342 -12.27 -15.50 19.09
N VAL A 343 -12.89 -16.52 18.49
CA VAL A 343 -12.75 -16.81 17.06
C VAL A 343 -14.06 -17.40 16.54
N THR A 344 -14.45 -17.01 15.32
CA THR A 344 -15.54 -17.66 14.59
C THR A 344 -14.93 -18.48 13.47
N PHE A 345 -15.29 -19.77 13.41
CA PHE A 345 -14.84 -20.66 12.34
C PHE A 345 -15.95 -20.90 11.34
N MET A 346 -15.63 -20.86 10.05
CA MET A 346 -16.45 -21.46 9.02
C MET A 346 -16.21 -22.98 9.00
N VAL A 347 -17.28 -23.77 9.02
CA VAL A 347 -17.17 -25.23 8.92
C VAL A 347 -16.72 -25.62 7.52
N ASP A 348 -15.58 -26.29 7.41
CA ASP A 348 -14.99 -26.73 6.15
C ASP A 348 -14.56 -28.20 6.24
N THR A 349 -15.40 -29.09 5.73
CA THR A 349 -15.12 -30.53 5.68
C THR A 349 -14.05 -30.90 4.64
N GLY A 350 -13.72 -30.00 3.71
CA GLY A 350 -12.65 -30.18 2.72
C GLY A 350 -11.27 -29.82 3.26
N ALA A 351 -11.20 -28.96 4.28
CA ALA A 351 -9.95 -28.64 4.95
C ALA A 351 -9.49 -29.81 5.82
N SER A 352 -8.31 -30.38 5.53
CA SER A 352 -7.75 -31.48 6.33
C SER A 352 -7.34 -31.04 7.75
N VAL A 353 -6.94 -29.78 7.90
CA VAL A 353 -6.48 -29.18 9.16
C VAL A 353 -7.23 -27.87 9.38
N THR A 354 -7.64 -27.60 10.63
CA THR A 354 -8.20 -26.31 11.06
C THR A 354 -7.21 -25.19 10.81
N SER A 355 -7.67 -24.15 10.11
CA SER A 355 -6.83 -23.03 9.67
C SER A 355 -7.22 -21.75 10.40
N ILE A 356 -6.22 -21.01 10.87
CA ILE A 356 -6.39 -19.76 11.60
C ILE A 356 -5.51 -18.66 11.01
N SER A 357 -5.94 -17.41 11.16
CA SER A 357 -5.14 -16.27 10.74
C SER A 357 -3.92 -16.08 11.65
N SER A 358 -2.89 -15.45 11.10
CA SER A 358 -1.67 -15.09 11.86
C SER A 358 -1.98 -14.17 13.04
N ASP A 359 -3.00 -13.33 12.94
CA ASP A 359 -3.43 -12.43 14.03
C ASP A 359 -4.02 -13.21 15.21
N ILE A 360 -4.89 -14.21 14.94
CA ILE A 360 -5.44 -15.07 16.00
C ILE A 360 -4.34 -15.89 16.66
N ALA A 361 -3.42 -16.46 15.86
CA ALA A 361 -2.29 -17.21 16.39
C ALA A 361 -1.43 -16.35 17.33
N ARG A 362 -1.11 -15.11 16.93
CA ARG A 362 -0.34 -14.17 17.75
C ARG A 362 -1.04 -13.82 19.05
N GLN A 363 -2.34 -13.52 19.01
CA GLN A 363 -3.14 -13.20 20.20
C GLN A 363 -3.27 -14.41 21.15
N ALA A 364 -3.34 -15.61 20.59
CA ALA A 364 -3.44 -16.86 21.34
C ALA A 364 -2.10 -17.34 21.91
N GLY A 365 -1.01 -16.57 21.77
CA GLY A 365 0.32 -16.93 22.24
C GLY A 365 0.99 -18.05 21.44
N ILE A 366 0.53 -18.33 20.22
CA ILE A 366 1.07 -19.36 19.34
C ILE A 366 2.22 -18.74 18.54
N HIS A 367 3.44 -18.85 19.07
CA HIS A 367 4.65 -18.29 18.46
C HIS A 367 5.53 -19.36 17.78
N ASN A 368 5.43 -20.60 18.24
CA ASN A 368 6.22 -21.71 17.71
C ASN A 368 5.42 -22.45 16.65
N CYS A 369 5.83 -22.33 15.39
CA CYS A 369 5.23 -23.07 14.29
C CYS A 369 6.29 -23.56 13.30
N LYS A 370 5.95 -24.63 12.58
CA LYS A 370 6.80 -25.22 11.54
C LYS A 370 6.25 -24.85 10.18
N GLU A 371 7.04 -24.18 9.36
CA GLU A 371 6.63 -23.81 8.00
C GLU A 371 6.34 -25.06 7.13
N VAL A 372 5.23 -25.02 6.39
CA VAL A 372 4.76 -26.09 5.50
C VAL A 372 4.06 -25.46 4.29
N GLN A 373 4.21 -26.09 3.12
CA GLN A 373 3.44 -25.77 1.93
C GLN A 373 2.06 -26.43 1.97
N PHE A 374 1.01 -25.65 1.71
CA PHE A 374 -0.37 -26.10 1.63
C PHE A 374 -0.90 -25.99 0.21
N GLN A 375 -1.65 -27.00 -0.20
CA GLN A 375 -2.48 -26.91 -1.40
C GLN A 375 -3.87 -26.44 -1.00
N THR A 376 -4.31 -25.32 -1.55
CA THR A 376 -5.65 -24.76 -1.31
C THR A 376 -6.43 -24.66 -2.61
N ALA A 377 -7.72 -24.31 -2.53
CA ALA A 377 -8.55 -24.03 -3.70
C ALA A 377 -7.98 -22.87 -4.54
N ASN A 378 -7.27 -21.93 -3.91
CA ASN A 378 -6.65 -20.77 -4.56
C ASN A 378 -5.20 -21.03 -5.02
N GLY A 379 -4.75 -22.30 -5.01
CA GLY A 379 -3.39 -22.68 -5.37
C GLY A 379 -2.50 -23.02 -4.17
N ALA A 380 -1.22 -23.23 -4.44
CA ALA A 380 -0.22 -23.52 -3.42
C ALA A 380 0.12 -22.25 -2.63
N THR A 381 0.22 -22.36 -1.31
CA THR A 381 0.57 -21.26 -0.42
C THR A 381 1.43 -21.76 0.74
N THR A 382 2.27 -20.87 1.28
CA THR A 382 3.10 -21.18 2.45
C THR A 382 2.37 -20.74 3.71
N GLY A 383 2.27 -21.65 4.68
CA GLY A 383 1.80 -21.36 6.04
C GLY A 383 2.67 -22.08 7.06
N CYS A 384 2.22 -22.15 8.31
CA CYS A 384 2.93 -22.96 9.30
C CYS A 384 1.98 -23.78 10.18
N ILE A 385 2.44 -24.95 10.63
CA ILE A 385 1.72 -25.83 11.53
C ILE A 385 2.14 -25.54 12.97
N ALA A 386 1.15 -25.37 13.84
CA ALA A 386 1.35 -25.20 15.28
C ALA A 386 0.38 -26.08 16.08
N LEU A 387 0.61 -26.16 17.39
CA LEU A 387 -0.33 -26.75 18.34
C LEU A 387 -1.06 -25.64 19.08
N ALA A 388 -2.38 -25.60 18.91
CA ALA A 388 -3.26 -24.81 19.74
C ALA A 388 -3.47 -25.53 21.09
N PRO A 389 -3.15 -24.90 22.24
CA PRO A 389 -3.19 -25.58 23.53
C PRO A 389 -4.62 -25.96 23.91
N LYS A 390 -5.59 -25.09 23.60
CA LYS A 390 -7.00 -25.30 23.88
C LYS A 390 -7.87 -24.61 22.83
N ILE A 391 -8.80 -25.36 22.25
CA ILE A 391 -9.89 -24.86 21.41
C ILE A 391 -11.21 -25.15 22.10
N THR A 392 -12.04 -24.14 22.30
CA THR A 392 -13.39 -24.31 22.86
C THR A 392 -14.42 -23.99 21.80
N LEU A 393 -15.37 -24.89 21.57
CA LEU A 393 -16.48 -24.74 20.63
C LEU A 393 -17.77 -25.02 21.38
N GLY A 394 -18.53 -23.99 21.74
CA GLY A 394 -19.66 -24.16 22.66
C GLY A 394 -19.25 -24.85 23.96
N ASN A 395 -19.87 -26.00 24.27
CA ASN A 395 -19.57 -26.81 25.46
C ASN A 395 -18.43 -27.83 25.25
N PHE A 396 -17.79 -27.83 24.08
CA PHE A 396 -16.75 -28.78 23.73
C PHE A 396 -15.37 -28.15 23.93
N VAL A 397 -14.51 -28.84 24.66
CA VAL A 397 -13.11 -28.44 24.87
C VAL A 397 -12.22 -29.48 24.20
N LEU A 398 -11.32 -28.99 23.35
CA LEU A 398 -10.32 -29.78 22.65
C LEU A 398 -8.95 -29.25 23.03
N GLU A 399 -8.02 -30.15 23.36
CA GLU A 399 -6.67 -29.78 23.76
C GLU A 399 -5.65 -30.28 22.74
N ASN A 400 -4.53 -29.55 22.63
CA ASN A 400 -3.40 -29.92 21.78
C ASN A 400 -3.79 -30.18 20.32
N ILE A 401 -4.60 -29.29 19.74
CA ILE A 401 -5.08 -29.42 18.37
C ILE A 401 -4.08 -28.83 17.41
N THR A 402 -3.71 -29.61 16.39
CA THR A 402 -2.93 -29.11 15.26
C THR A 402 -3.73 -28.07 14.48
N VAL A 403 -3.15 -26.89 14.29
CA VAL A 403 -3.72 -25.81 13.48
C VAL A 403 -2.73 -25.36 12.41
N ALA A 404 -3.25 -24.98 11.25
CA ALA A 404 -2.49 -24.28 10.22
C ALA A 404 -2.64 -22.77 10.43
N VAL A 405 -1.53 -22.08 10.65
CA VAL A 405 -1.46 -20.62 10.71
C VAL A 405 -1.16 -20.13 9.31
N MET A 406 -2.11 -19.39 8.73
CA MET A 406 -2.07 -18.94 7.35
C MET A 406 -1.88 -17.40 7.29
N PRO A 407 -0.94 -16.90 6.47
CA PRO A 407 -0.85 -15.47 6.18
C PRO A 407 -2.06 -15.06 5.33
N ASN A 408 -2.63 -13.89 5.62
CA ASN A 408 -3.76 -13.31 4.85
C ASN A 408 -5.02 -14.19 4.77
N LEU A 409 -5.30 -15.01 5.81
CA LEU A 409 -6.52 -15.81 5.86
C LEU A 409 -7.73 -14.92 6.15
N GLU A 410 -8.65 -14.81 5.19
CA GLU A 410 -9.88 -14.00 5.32
C GLU A 410 -10.88 -14.60 6.31
N THR A 411 -11.01 -15.93 6.36
CA THR A 411 -11.97 -16.63 7.22
C THR A 411 -11.29 -17.85 7.88
N ASN A 412 -11.36 -17.95 9.21
CA ASN A 412 -10.84 -19.12 9.93
C ASN A 412 -11.69 -20.35 9.59
N LEU A 413 -11.04 -21.50 9.38
CA LEU A 413 -11.68 -22.73 8.91
C LEU A 413 -11.64 -23.79 10.00
N LEU A 414 -12.78 -24.42 10.28
CA LEU A 414 -12.85 -25.60 11.13
C LEU A 414 -12.68 -26.85 10.25
N GLY A 415 -11.50 -27.46 10.32
CA GLY A 415 -11.14 -28.57 9.45
C GLY A 415 -11.57 -29.93 9.99
N ALA A 416 -11.40 -30.94 9.14
CA ALA A 416 -11.71 -32.34 9.40
C ALA A 416 -10.99 -32.91 10.64
N ASN A 417 -9.78 -32.44 10.96
CA ASN A 417 -9.04 -32.87 12.14
C ASN A 417 -9.76 -32.53 13.47
N VAL A 418 -10.55 -31.46 13.49
CA VAL A 418 -11.40 -31.10 14.61
C VAL A 418 -12.79 -31.72 14.47
N LEU A 419 -13.40 -31.61 13.28
CA LEU A 419 -14.76 -32.09 13.04
C LEU A 419 -14.95 -33.58 13.33
N ARG A 420 -13.91 -34.40 13.11
CA ARG A 420 -13.95 -35.85 13.40
C ARG A 420 -14.17 -36.20 14.87
N ASN A 421 -14.05 -35.25 15.80
CA ASN A 421 -14.31 -35.48 17.23
C ASN A 421 -15.80 -35.34 17.58
N PHE A 422 -16.63 -34.94 16.62
CA PHE A 422 -18.05 -34.75 16.79
C PHE A 422 -18.86 -35.72 15.94
N GLN A 423 -20.11 -35.92 16.32
CA GLN A 423 -21.13 -36.42 15.43
C GLN A 423 -21.77 -35.22 14.73
N VAL A 424 -21.63 -35.14 13.40
CA VAL A 424 -22.11 -34.01 12.60
C VAL A 424 -23.19 -34.51 11.65
N ASN A 425 -24.41 -33.96 11.79
CA ASN A 425 -25.53 -34.24 10.89
C ASN A 425 -26.00 -32.92 10.28
N GLN A 426 -26.30 -32.93 8.97
CA GLN A 426 -26.73 -31.74 8.26
C GLN A 426 -28.03 -32.03 7.51
N SER A 427 -29.08 -31.26 7.78
CA SER A 427 -30.40 -31.38 7.15
C SER A 427 -31.12 -30.05 7.13
N ASP A 428 -31.81 -29.72 6.03
CA ASP A 428 -32.73 -28.57 5.93
C ASP A 428 -32.13 -27.21 6.36
N GLY A 429 -30.85 -26.99 6.05
CA GLY A 429 -30.14 -25.76 6.42
C GLY A 429 -29.70 -25.69 7.89
N LEU A 430 -29.87 -26.78 8.65
CA LEU A 430 -29.36 -26.95 10.00
C LEU A 430 -28.18 -27.91 10.02
N MET A 431 -27.24 -27.65 10.93
CA MET A 431 -26.15 -28.56 11.26
C MET A 431 -26.21 -28.86 12.76
N LEU A 432 -26.45 -30.13 13.08
CA LEU A 432 -26.38 -30.67 14.43
C LEU A 432 -24.95 -31.15 14.70
N ILE A 433 -24.34 -30.67 15.78
CA ILE A 433 -23.02 -31.08 16.24
C ILE A 433 -23.16 -31.62 17.67
N GLY A 434 -22.90 -32.92 17.85
CA GLY A 434 -23.02 -33.62 19.12
C GLY A 434 -21.73 -34.34 19.53
N ARG A 435 -21.73 -34.87 20.77
CA ARG A 435 -20.72 -35.85 21.19
C ARG A 435 -20.84 -37.11 20.33
N LYS A 436 -19.71 -37.79 20.14
CA LYS A 436 -19.70 -39.13 19.55
C LYS A 436 -20.25 -40.17 20.48
#